data_AF-A0A165YKZ4-F1
#
_entry.id   AF-A0A165YKZ4-F1
#
_cell.length_a   1.000
_cell.length_b   1.000
_cell.length_c   1.000
_cell.angle_alpha   90.00
_cell.angle_beta   90.00
_cell.angle_gamma   90.00
#
_symmetry.space_group_name_H-M   'P 1'
#
loop_
_entity.id
_entity.type
_entity.pdbx_description
1 polymer ?
#
loop_
_entity_poly.entity_id
_entity_poly.type
_entity_poly.pdbx_seq_one_letter_code
_entity_poly.pdbx_strand_id
1 'polypeptide(L)' 'KTHSSLVIHAATAELADQLVASRVVLNGILHRTEHITLRPPKCFNCFRLGHIARYCDHPPACGNC' A
#
# COMPACT_ATOMS: atom_id res chain seq x y z
N LYS A 1 -6.72 -12.09 -10.15
CA LYS A 1 -7.46 -11.06 -9.38
C LYS A 1 -6.47 -9.95 -9.02
N THR A 2 -6.58 -8.78 -9.64
CA THR A 2 -5.74 -7.61 -9.30
C THR A 2 -6.36 -6.92 -8.10
N HIS A 3 -5.74 -7.07 -6.93
CA HIS A 3 -6.10 -6.28 -5.75
C HIS A 3 -5.42 -4.92 -5.90
N SER A 4 -6.07 -4.02 -6.64
CA SER A 4 -5.57 -2.67 -6.88
C SER A 4 -6.15 -1.73 -5.83
N SER A 5 -5.29 -1.01 -5.12
CA SER A 5 -5.70 0.09 -4.25
C SER A 5 -5.62 1.41 -5.03
N LEU A 6 -6.57 2.32 -4.80
CA LEU A 6 -6.50 3.69 -5.27
C LEU A 6 -6.00 4.57 -4.11
N VAL A 7 -5.04 5.45 -4.40
CA VAL A 7 -4.53 6.44 -3.44
C VAL A 7 -5.01 7.82 -3.89
N ILE A 8 -5.70 8.52 -3.00
CA ILE A 8 -6.19 9.88 -3.23
C ILE A 8 -5.62 10.82 -2.16
N HIS A 9 -5.29 12.04 -2.56
CA HIS A 9 -4.87 13.09 -1.63
C HIS A 9 -6.11 13.88 -1.20
N ALA A 10 -6.39 13.90 0.11
CA ALA A 10 -7.42 14.74 0.69
C ALA A 10 -6.89 16.16 0.93
N ALA A 11 -7.74 17.17 0.75
CA ALA A 11 -7.33 18.57 0.93
C ALA A 11 -6.98 18.91 2.39
N THR A 12 -7.64 18.26 3.36
CA THR A 12 -7.41 18.45 4.80
C THR A 12 -7.45 17.10 5.53
N ALA A 13 -6.94 17.08 6.77
CA ALA A 13 -6.94 15.89 7.62
C ALA A 13 -8.36 15.48 8.00
N GLU A 14 -9.23 16.44 8.31
CA GLU A 14 -10.62 16.21 8.68
C GLU A 14 -11.40 15.56 7.53
N LEU A 15 -11.13 15.98 6.29
CA LEU A 15 -11.71 15.34 5.11
C LEU A 15 -11.21 13.90 4.95
N ALA A 16 -9.93 13.63 5.22
CA ALA A 16 -9.39 12.27 5.18
C ALA A 16 -10.09 11.37 6.20
N ASP A 17 -10.25 11.85 7.44
CA ASP A 17 -10.94 11.13 8.51
C ASP A 17 -12.41 10.85 8.14
N GLN A 18 -13.09 11.85 7.56
CA GLN A 18 -14.46 11.69 7.08
C GLN A 18 -14.57 10.64 5.97
N LEU A 19 -13.65 10.62 5.00
CA LEU A 19 -13.64 9.61 3.93
C LEU A 19 -13.41 8.19 4.45
N VAL A 20 -12.63 8.05 5.53
CA VAL A 20 -12.39 6.76 6.19
C VAL A 20 -13.61 6.29 6.98
N ALA A 21 -14.25 7.20 7.70
CA ALA A 21 -15.48 6.91 8.46
C ALA A 21 -16.67 6.59 7.53
N SER A 22 -16.85 7.36 6.46
CA SER A 22 -18.02 7.26 5.57
C SER A 22 -17.88 6.23 4.46
N ARG A 23 -16.64 5.80 4.13
CA ARG A 23 -16.31 4.99 2.94
C ARG A 23 -16.62 5.71 1.63
N VAL A 24 -16.10 5.22 0.50
CA VAL A 24 -16.29 5.86 -0.81
C VAL A 24 -17.01 4.94 -1.77
N VAL A 25 -18.02 5.46 -2.47
CA VAL A 25 -18.66 4.76 -3.59
C VAL A 25 -17.97 5.13 -4.89
N LEU A 26 -17.48 4.14 -5.62
CA LEU A 26 -16.95 4.31 -6.97
C LEU A 26 -17.69 3.34 -7.90
N ASN A 27 -18.23 3.85 -9.00
CA ASN A 27 -19.00 3.04 -9.97
C ASN A 27 -20.13 2.22 -9.32
N GLY A 28 -20.81 2.78 -8.30
CA GLY A 28 -21.89 2.12 -7.57
C GLY A 28 -21.44 1.07 -6.55
N ILE A 29 -20.13 0.86 -6.37
CA ILE A 29 -19.57 -0.09 -5.42
C ILE A 29 -19.01 0.67 -4.22
N LEU A 30 -19.39 0.26 -3.01
CA LEU A 30 -18.83 0.81 -1.78
C LEU A 30 -17.44 0.21 -1.53
N HIS A 31 -16.41 1.05 -1.55
CA HIS A 31 -15.02 0.67 -1.30
C HIS A 31 -14.60 0.99 0.12
N ARG A 32 -13.75 0.12 0.67
CA ARG A 32 -13.07 0.38 1.95
C ARG A 32 -12.07 1.52 1.75
N THR A 33 -12.06 2.45 2.70
CA THR A 33 -11.15 3.58 2.73
C THR A 33 -10.30 3.49 3.99
N GLU A 34 -9.00 3.74 3.87
CA GLU A 34 -8.03 3.73 4.97
C GLU A 34 -6.98 4.82 4.75
N HIS A 35 -6.36 5.28 5.83
CA HIS A 35 -5.20 6.17 5.74
C HIS A 35 -4.04 5.42 5.09
N ILE A 36 -3.46 6.01 4.05
CA ILE A 36 -2.26 5.44 3.45
C ILE A 36 -1.14 5.43 4.47
N THR A 37 -0.64 4.24 4.79
CA THR A 37 0.57 4.10 5.59
C THR A 37 1.73 3.78 4.67
N LEU A 38 2.63 4.74 4.49
CA LEU A 38 3.85 4.52 3.71
C LEU A 38 4.73 3.52 4.47
N ARG A 39 4.78 2.29 3.98
CA ARG A 39 5.72 1.27 4.45
C ARG A 39 6.98 1.36 3.60
N PRO A 40 8.17 1.21 4.18
CA PRO A 40 9.37 0.99 3.40
C PRO A 40 9.16 -0.21 2.45
N PRO A 41 9.62 -0.14 1.20
CA PRO A 41 9.47 -1.25 0.28
C PRO A 41 10.16 -2.49 0.84
N LYS A 42 9.48 -3.63 0.77
CA LYS A 42 10.06 -4.93 1.08
C LYS A 42 10.71 -5.49 -0.17
N CYS A 43 11.98 -5.86 -0.06
CA CYS A 43 12.70 -6.55 -1.12
C CYS A 43 12.26 -8.02 -1.17
N PHE A 44 11.76 -8.49 -2.30
CA PHE A 44 11.37 -9.90 -2.46
C PHE A 44 12.54 -10.82 -2.87
N ASN A 45 13.75 -10.27 -3.01
CA ASN A 45 14.97 -11.05 -3.24
C ASN A 45 15.65 -11.45 -1.92
N CYS A 46 15.88 -10.49 -1.03
CA CYS A 46 16.59 -10.72 0.25
C CYS A 46 15.70 -10.58 1.50
N PHE A 47 14.40 -10.28 1.32
CA PHE A 47 13.41 -10.05 2.39
C PHE A 47 13.68 -8.89 3.35
N ARG A 48 14.69 -8.05 3.08
CA ARG A 48 14.98 -6.82 3.84
C ARG A 48 14.08 -5.65 3.42
N LEU A 49 13.93 -4.67 4.31
CA LEU A 49 13.20 -3.43 4.05
C LEU A 49 14.12 -2.34 3.45
N GLY A 50 13.51 -1.36 2.77
CA GLY A 50 14.17 -0.14 2.30
C GLY A 50 14.47 -0.11 0.80
N HIS A 51 14.36 -1.24 0.08
CA HIS A 51 14.51 -1.31 -1.37
C HIS A 51 13.59 -2.36 -1.99
N ILE A 52 13.38 -2.30 -3.30
CA ILE A 52 12.70 -3.35 -4.08
C ILE A 52 13.72 -4.28 -4.73
N ALA A 53 13.30 -5.49 -5.13
CA ALA A 53 14.19 -6.51 -5.70
C ALA A 53 15.04 -6.02 -6.88
N ARG A 54 14.51 -5.09 -7.69
CA ARG A 54 15.23 -4.46 -8.82
C ARG A 54 16.50 -3.73 -8.41
N TYR A 55 16.58 -3.25 -7.16
CA TYR A 55 17.71 -2.49 -6.62
C TYR A 55 18.46 -3.26 -5.53
N CYS A 56 18.32 -4.60 -5.47
CA CYS A 56 18.97 -5.42 -4.46
C CYS A 56 20.40 -5.78 -4.87
N ASP A 57 21.35 -5.62 -3.96
CA ASP A 57 22.77 -5.98 -4.10
C ASP A 57 23.14 -7.25 -3.30
N HIS A 58 22.16 -7.89 -2.66
CA HIS A 58 22.34 -9.11 -1.88
C HIS A 58 22.01 -10.36 -2.71
N PRO A 59 22.60 -11.52 -2.39
CA PRO A 59 22.19 -12.78 -2.98
C PRO A 59 20.73 -13.12 -2.61
N PRO A 60 20.03 -13.93 -3.43
CA PRO A 60 18.68 -14.38 -3.12
C PRO A 60 18.61 -15.12 -1.78
N ALA A 61 17.64 -14.76 -0.95
CA ALA A 61 17.36 -15.46 0.29
C ALA A 61 16.46 -16.67 0.05
N CYS A 62 16.70 -17.76 0.80
CA CYS A 62 15.80 -18.91 0.82
C CYS A 62 14.41 -18.48 1.33
N GLY A 63 13.36 -18.70 0.53
CA GLY A 63 11.98 -18.41 0.92
C GLY A 63 11.34 -19.45 1.85
N ASN A 64 12.11 -20.46 2.29
CA ASN A 64 11.59 -21.70 2.87
C ASN A 64 12.27 -22.16 4.19
N CYS A 65 13.26 -21.42 4.71
CA CYS A 65 14.22 -21.90 5.72
C CYS A 65 13.98 -21.39 7.17
#